data_AF-A0A4D7B391-F1
#
_entry.id   AF-A0A4D7B391-F1
#
_cell.length_a   1.000
_cell.length_b   1.000
_cell.length_c   1.000
_cell.angle_alpha   90.00
_cell.angle_beta   90.00
_cell.angle_gamma   90.00
#
_symmetry.space_group_name_H-M   'P 1'
#
loop_
_entity.id
_entity.type
_entity.pdbx_description
1 polymer ?
#
loop_
_entity_poly.entity_id
_entity_poly.type
_entity_poly.pdbx_seq_one_letter_code
_entity_poly.pdbx_strand_id
1 'polypeptide(L)'
;MKTFLTFLLAYVLSLLAGSAIIVWIAEKTAGDETFILAFMAEALVASIAIVVFAIVYLGALDPRNISVTALILSAVLLALTAAIIAYDIWSGGLALAWTDLPLFGSVGLSGLVAIAIQWWLIRSRARRVAGGRPILEKASG
;
A
#
# COMPACT_ATOMS: atom_id res chain seq x y z
N MET A 1 20.60 11.06 5.44
CA MET A 1 19.69 10.93 6.60
C MET A 1 18.23 11.30 6.28
N LYS A 2 17.94 12.50 5.75
CA LYS A 2 16.54 12.94 5.52
C LYS A 2 15.71 11.98 4.64
N THR A 3 16.30 11.31 3.66
CA THR A 3 15.58 10.37 2.75
C THR A 3 15.20 9.09 3.47
N PHE A 4 16.16 8.45 4.13
CA PHE A 4 15.92 7.27 4.96
C PHE A 4 14.81 7.50 5.99
N LEU A 5 14.83 8.64 6.69
CA LEU A 5 13.80 8.99 7.67
C LEU A 5 12.40 9.09 7.04
N THR A 6 12.27 9.61 5.81
CA THR A 6 10.98 9.65 5.11
C THR A 6 10.47 8.26 4.76
N PHE A 7 11.35 7.36 4.29
CA PHE A 7 10.95 5.97 4.00
C PHE A 7 10.57 5.21 5.28
N LEU A 8 11.35 5.36 6.34
CA LEU A 8 11.05 4.75 7.64
C LEU A 8 9.71 5.27 8.20
N LEU A 9 9.51 6.59 8.17
CA LEU A 9 8.25 7.20 8.62
C LEU A 9 7.07 6.74 7.77
N ALA A 10 7.24 6.69 6.45
CA ALA A 10 6.22 6.19 5.54
C ALA A 10 5.85 4.75 5.83
N TYR A 11 6.85 3.91 6.09
CA TYR A 11 6.64 2.50 6.45
C TYR A 11 5.90 2.36 7.78
N VAL A 12 6.38 3.01 8.85
CA VAL A 12 5.75 2.93 10.18
C VAL A 12 4.31 3.46 10.15
N LEU A 13 4.07 4.63 9.55
CA LEU A 13 2.71 5.18 9.44
C LEU A 13 1.79 4.31 8.59
N SER A 14 2.32 3.67 7.54
CA SER A 14 1.54 2.75 6.71
C SER A 14 1.11 1.52 7.51
N LEU A 15 2.01 0.92 8.29
CA LEU A 15 1.68 -0.22 9.15
C LEU A 15 0.68 0.14 10.22
N LEU A 16 0.84 1.30 10.89
CA LEU A 16 -0.08 1.73 11.93
C LEU A 16 -1.49 1.97 11.37
N ALA A 17 -1.59 2.69 10.25
CA ALA A 17 -2.89 2.97 9.64
C ALA A 17 -3.54 1.71 9.05
N GLY A 18 -2.78 0.88 8.33
CA GLY A 18 -3.27 -0.40 7.80
C GLY A 18 -3.76 -1.32 8.92
N SER A 19 -2.98 -1.46 9.99
CA SER A 19 -3.36 -2.24 11.17
C SER A 19 -4.62 -1.70 11.85
N ALA A 20 -4.79 -0.38 11.94
CA ALA A 20 -5.99 0.22 12.50
C ALA A 20 -7.26 -0.12 11.69
N ILE A 21 -7.15 -0.21 10.36
CA ILE A 21 -8.26 -0.67 9.50
C ILE A 21 -8.61 -2.13 9.78
N ILE A 22 -7.61 -2.99 9.96
CA ILE A 22 -7.82 -4.42 10.26
C ILE A 22 -8.52 -4.57 11.61
N VAL A 23 -8.05 -3.90 12.66
CA VAL A 23 -8.70 -3.91 13.98
C VAL A 23 -10.14 -3.44 13.86
N TRP A 24 -10.37 -2.32 13.17
CA TRP A 24 -11.70 -1.75 13.01
C TRP A 24 -12.67 -2.70 12.31
N ILE A 25 -12.21 -3.43 11.27
CA ILE A 25 -13.04 -4.44 10.59
C ILE A 25 -13.27 -5.64 11.51
N ALA A 26 -12.22 -6.15 12.16
CA ALA A 26 -12.32 -7.29 13.07
C ALA A 26 -13.34 -7.03 14.20
N GLU A 27 -13.31 -5.84 14.81
CA GLU A 27 -14.29 -5.45 15.83
C GLU A 27 -15.72 -5.41 15.28
N LYS A 28 -15.90 -4.92 14.05
CA LYS A 28 -17.22 -4.82 13.42
C LYS A 28 -17.81 -6.15 12.99
N THR A 29 -16.97 -7.13 12.68
CA THR A 29 -17.41 -8.44 12.20
C THR A 29 -17.29 -9.53 13.26
N ALA A 30 -17.03 -9.17 14.52
CA ALA A 30 -16.74 -10.12 15.59
C ALA A 30 -15.67 -11.15 15.17
N GLY A 31 -14.61 -10.63 14.53
CA GLY A 31 -13.53 -11.42 13.95
C GLY A 31 -12.83 -12.28 14.99
N ASP A 32 -12.42 -13.47 14.56
CA ASP A 32 -11.69 -14.44 15.37
C ASP A 32 -10.17 -14.35 15.11
N GLU A 33 -9.45 -15.38 15.53
CA GLU A 33 -8.00 -15.50 15.38
C GLU A 33 -7.52 -15.47 13.91
N THR A 34 -8.40 -15.72 12.93
CA THR A 34 -8.03 -15.66 11.51
C THR A 34 -7.59 -14.26 11.07
N PHE A 35 -8.02 -13.20 11.76
CA PHE A 35 -7.56 -11.84 11.51
C PHE A 35 -6.06 -11.64 11.79
N ILE A 36 -5.39 -12.56 12.51
CA ILE A 36 -3.92 -12.59 12.61
C ILE A 36 -3.29 -12.71 11.21
N LEU A 37 -3.91 -13.47 10.30
CA LEU A 37 -3.45 -13.61 8.92
C LEU A 37 -3.55 -12.27 8.17
N ALA A 38 -4.57 -11.46 8.45
CA ALA A 38 -4.69 -10.14 7.86
C ALA A 38 -3.57 -9.20 8.31
N PHE A 39 -3.20 -9.21 9.60
CA PHE A 39 -2.06 -8.44 10.10
C PHE A 39 -0.73 -8.88 9.46
N MET A 40 -0.52 -10.19 9.31
CA MET A 40 0.66 -10.72 8.65
C MET A 40 0.73 -10.33 7.17
N ALA A 41 -0.41 -10.43 6.46
CA ALA A 41 -0.52 -10.04 5.07
C ALA A 41 -0.27 -8.54 4.87
N GLU A 42 -0.80 -7.70 5.76
CA GLU A 42 -0.57 -6.25 5.74
C GLU A 42 0.91 -5.90 5.90
N ALA A 43 1.59 -6.51 6.87
CA ALA A 43 3.02 -6.30 7.06
C ALA A 43 3.82 -6.66 5.81
N LEU A 44 3.43 -7.74 5.11
CA LEU A 44 4.04 -8.14 3.84
C LEU A 44 3.75 -7.13 2.72
N VAL A 45 2.51 -6.71 2.54
CA VAL A 45 2.09 -5.73 1.52
C VAL A 45 2.83 -4.40 1.72
N ALA A 46 2.85 -3.87 2.94
CA ALA A 46 3.54 -2.63 3.25
C ALA A 46 5.05 -2.74 3.01
N SER A 47 5.65 -3.90 3.29
CA SER A 47 7.09 -4.15 3.08
C SER A 47 7.44 -4.25 1.59
N ILE A 48 6.61 -4.93 0.78
CA ILE A 48 6.80 -4.98 -0.67
C ILE A 48 6.63 -3.58 -1.27
N ALA A 49 5.57 -2.87 -0.89
CA ALA A 49 5.27 -1.54 -1.41
C ALA A 49 6.41 -0.56 -1.13
N ILE A 50 6.97 -0.55 0.09
CA ILE A 50 8.04 0.40 0.44
C ILE A 50 9.32 0.12 -0.34
N VAL A 51 9.65 -1.15 -0.57
CA VAL A 51 10.81 -1.57 -1.38
C VAL A 51 10.63 -1.13 -2.83
N VAL A 52 9.46 -1.39 -3.41
CA VAL A 52 9.16 -0.99 -4.80
C VAL A 52 9.20 0.53 -4.95
N PHE A 53 8.61 1.28 -4.01
CA PHE A 53 8.71 2.74 -4.03
C PHE A 53 10.14 3.24 -3.87
N ALA A 54 10.96 2.58 -3.04
CA ALA A 54 12.37 2.94 -2.89
C ALA A 54 13.14 2.76 -4.20
N ILE A 55 12.96 1.63 -4.89
CA ILE A 55 13.58 1.37 -6.19
C ILE A 55 13.20 2.46 -7.20
N VAL A 56 11.90 2.78 -7.31
CA VAL A 56 11.40 3.78 -8.26
C VAL A 56 11.90 5.19 -7.92
N TYR A 57 11.90 5.54 -6.63
CA TYR A 57 12.40 6.83 -6.17
C TYR A 57 13.89 7.01 -6.47
N LEU A 58 14.70 5.97 -6.24
CA LEU A 58 16.14 6.00 -6.47
C LEU A 58 16.51 5.96 -7.96
N GLY A 59 15.73 5.27 -8.79
CA GLY A 59 16.03 5.08 -10.21
C GLY A 59 15.72 6.30 -11.10
N ALA A 60 14.60 6.99 -10.88
CA ALA A 60 14.14 8.06 -11.78
C ALA A 60 13.89 9.41 -11.10
N LEU A 61 13.68 9.43 -9.78
CA LEU A 61 13.34 10.63 -9.01
C LEU A 61 12.16 11.47 -9.59
N ASP A 62 11.32 10.86 -10.43
CA ASP A 62 10.17 11.48 -11.07
C ASP A 62 8.90 11.24 -10.24
N PRO A 63 8.22 12.28 -9.74
CA PRO A 63 6.93 12.17 -9.05
C PRO A 63 5.83 11.47 -9.85
N ARG A 64 5.90 11.48 -11.19
CA ARG A 64 4.95 10.78 -12.06
C ARG A 64 5.13 9.28 -11.94
N ASN A 65 6.36 8.78 -12.04
CA ASN A 65 6.66 7.36 -11.94
C ASN A 65 6.23 6.79 -10.59
N ILE A 66 6.49 7.52 -9.50
CA ILE A 66 6.00 7.15 -8.15
C ILE A 66 4.47 7.02 -8.11
N SER A 67 3.75 7.88 -8.84
CA SER A 67 2.28 7.82 -8.87
C SER A 67 1.77 6.65 -9.71
N VAL A 68 2.41 6.37 -10.84
CA VAL A 68 2.09 5.20 -11.67
C VAL A 68 2.36 3.91 -10.88
N THR A 69 3.49 3.83 -10.17
CA THR A 69 3.81 2.70 -9.29
C THR A 69 2.76 2.48 -8.22
N ALA A 70 2.29 3.55 -7.56
CA ALA A 70 1.22 3.43 -6.57
C ALA A 70 -0.06 2.85 -7.18
N LEU A 71 -0.46 3.34 -8.36
CA LEU A 71 -1.62 2.82 -9.08
C LEU A 71 -1.46 1.36 -9.47
N ILE A 72 -0.28 0.96 -9.96
CA ILE A 72 0.01 -0.44 -10.31
C ILE A 72 -0.07 -1.32 -9.06
N LEU A 73 0.58 -0.94 -7.96
CA LEU A 73 0.54 -1.70 -6.71
C LEU A 73 -0.89 -1.84 -6.18
N SER A 74 -1.66 -0.75 -6.19
CA SER A 74 -3.07 -0.78 -5.80
C SER A 74 -3.92 -1.66 -6.72
N ALA A 75 -3.72 -1.58 -8.04
CA ALA A 75 -4.45 -2.41 -9.00
C ALA A 75 -4.12 -3.90 -8.85
N VAL A 76 -2.84 -4.24 -8.65
CA VAL A 76 -2.40 -5.62 -8.42
C VAL A 76 -2.98 -6.14 -7.10
N LEU A 77 -2.92 -5.35 -6.02
CA LEU A 77 -3.49 -5.72 -4.73
C LEU A 77 -5.00 -5.98 -4.83
N LEU A 78 -5.73 -5.09 -5.50
CA LEU A 78 -7.16 -5.24 -5.73
C LEU A 78 -7.48 -6.46 -6.58
N ALA A 79 -6.72 -6.70 -7.65
CA ALA A 79 -6.89 -7.87 -8.50
C ALA A 79 -6.65 -9.18 -7.73
N LEU A 80 -5.61 -9.23 -6.90
CA LEU A 80 -5.32 -10.40 -6.05
C LEU A 80 -6.42 -10.62 -5.01
N THR A 81 -6.86 -9.55 -4.33
CA THR A 81 -7.95 -9.63 -3.34
C THR A 81 -9.24 -10.13 -3.99
N ALA A 82 -9.61 -9.57 -5.15
CA ALA A 82 -10.79 -10.00 -5.90
C ALA A 82 -10.66 -11.44 -6.41
N ALA A 83 -9.48 -11.86 -6.86
CA ALA A 83 -9.24 -13.23 -7.31
C ALA A 83 -9.40 -14.24 -6.17
N ILE A 84 -8.92 -13.92 -4.97
CA ILE A 84 -9.07 -14.77 -3.78
C ILE A 84 -10.56 -14.89 -3.42
N ILE A 85 -11.28 -13.77 -3.35
CA ILE A 85 -12.73 -13.78 -3.06
C ILE A 85 -13.50 -14.57 -4.13
N ALA A 86 -13.18 -14.39 -5.42
CA ALA A 86 -13.82 -15.11 -6.50
C ALA A 86 -13.54 -16.63 -6.44
N TYR A 87 -12.31 -17.01 -6.09
CA TYR A 87 -11.93 -18.41 -5.90
C TYR A 87 -12.68 -19.04 -4.72
N ASP A 88 -12.84 -18.31 -3.63
CA ASP A 88 -13.57 -18.77 -2.46
C ASP A 88 -15.07 -18.97 -2.76
N ILE A 89 -15.69 -18.02 -3.49
CA ILE A 89 -17.06 -18.17 -4.00
C ILE A 89 -17.18 -19.41 -4.89
N TRP A 90 -16.21 -19.65 -5.77
CA TRP A 90 -16.25 -20.76 -6.72
C TRP A 90 -16.07 -22.12 -6.04
N SER A 91 -15.24 -22.20 -5.00
CA SER A 91 -14.87 -23.46 -4.33
C SER A 91 -15.76 -23.82 -3.13
N GLY A 92 -16.11 -22.85 -2.29
CA GLY A 92 -16.92 -23.03 -1.08
C GLY A 92 -18.39 -22.63 -1.25
N GLY A 93 -18.74 -21.96 -2.35
CA GLY A 93 -20.06 -21.39 -2.57
C GLY A 93 -20.26 -20.06 -1.83
N LEU A 94 -21.36 -19.38 -2.15
CA LEU A 94 -21.59 -18.00 -1.72
C LEU A 94 -21.63 -17.82 -0.19
N ALA A 95 -22.16 -18.82 0.54
CA ALA A 95 -22.34 -18.73 1.99
C ALA A 95 -21.02 -18.74 2.78
N LEU A 96 -20.03 -19.53 2.34
CA LEU A 96 -18.68 -19.49 2.92
C LEU A 96 -18.00 -18.16 2.60
N ALA A 97 -18.12 -17.69 1.35
CA ALA A 97 -17.54 -16.42 0.93
C ALA A 97 -18.02 -15.21 1.73
N TRP A 98 -19.28 -15.19 2.19
CA TRP A 98 -19.78 -14.12 3.06
C TRP A 98 -19.12 -14.12 4.45
N THR A 99 -18.64 -15.27 4.90
CA THR A 99 -17.95 -15.42 6.18
C THR A 99 -16.50 -14.93 6.08
N ASP A 100 -15.84 -15.19 4.95
CA ASP A 100 -14.42 -14.84 4.74
C ASP A 100 -14.22 -13.46 4.08
N LEU A 101 -15.30 -12.87 3.53
CA LEU A 101 -15.27 -11.53 2.92
C LEU A 101 -14.66 -10.46 3.84
N PRO A 102 -14.98 -10.39 5.15
CA PRO A 102 -14.36 -9.43 6.05
C PRO A 102 -12.86 -9.59 6.16
N LEU A 103 -12.36 -10.83 6.18
CA LEU A 103 -10.94 -11.13 6.27
C LEU A 103 -10.21 -10.62 5.02
N PHE A 104 -10.62 -11.07 3.83
CA PHE A 104 -9.98 -10.66 2.58
C PHE A 104 -10.20 -9.17 2.26
N GLY A 105 -11.39 -8.66 2.56
CA GLY A 105 -11.73 -7.24 2.42
C GLY A 105 -10.85 -6.37 3.31
N SER A 106 -10.53 -6.82 4.54
CA SER A 106 -9.64 -6.09 5.43
C SER A 106 -8.23 -5.96 4.88
N VAL A 107 -7.67 -7.05 4.32
CA VAL A 107 -6.33 -7.05 3.70
C VAL A 107 -6.28 -6.13 2.48
N GLY A 108 -7.29 -6.21 1.62
CA GLY A 108 -7.37 -5.34 0.45
C GLY A 108 -7.44 -3.86 0.85
N LEU A 109 -8.31 -3.53 1.81
CA LEU A 109 -8.50 -2.14 2.24
C LEU A 109 -7.31 -1.60 3.02
N SER A 110 -6.76 -2.38 3.96
CA SER A 110 -5.60 -1.98 4.76
C SER A 110 -4.38 -1.75 3.87
N GLY A 111 -4.13 -2.65 2.92
CA GLY A 111 -3.00 -2.54 2.01
C GLY A 111 -3.13 -1.33 1.08
N LEU A 112 -4.34 -0.97 0.65
CA LEU A 112 -4.58 0.27 -0.09
C LEU A 112 -4.26 1.51 0.72
N VAL A 113 -4.67 1.55 2.00
CA VAL A 113 -4.37 2.66 2.91
C VAL A 113 -2.86 2.76 3.12
N ALA A 114 -2.18 1.64 3.32
CA ALA A 114 -0.72 1.61 3.47
C ALA A 114 -0.01 2.14 2.22
N ILE A 115 -0.37 1.66 1.03
CA ILE A 115 0.17 2.15 -0.25
C ILE A 115 -0.09 3.65 -0.41
N ALA A 116 -1.29 4.13 -0.07
CA ALA A 116 -1.65 5.54 -0.19
C ALA A 116 -0.79 6.44 0.71
N ILE A 117 -0.54 6.03 1.96
CA ILE A 117 0.31 6.76 2.91
C ILE A 117 1.76 6.81 2.41
N GLN A 118 2.29 5.65 1.98
CA GLN A 118 3.66 5.58 1.46
C GLN A 118 3.81 6.45 0.22
N TRP A 119 2.89 6.33 -0.73
CA TRP A 119 2.83 7.16 -1.93
C TRP A 119 2.79 8.65 -1.60
N TRP A 120 1.92 9.07 -0.68
CA TRP A 120 1.75 10.48 -0.35
C TRP A 120 3.05 11.09 0.20
N LEU A 121 3.71 10.42 1.14
CA LEU A 121 4.96 10.88 1.74
C LEU A 121 6.11 10.88 0.73
N ILE A 122 6.28 9.81 -0.04
CA ILE A 122 7.38 9.66 -0.98
C ILE A 122 7.21 10.60 -2.18
N ARG A 123 5.98 10.74 -2.71
CA ARG A 123 5.67 11.70 -3.77
C ARG A 123 5.85 13.14 -3.31
N SER A 124 5.38 13.49 -2.11
CA SER A 124 5.54 14.86 -1.59
C SER A 124 7.02 15.24 -1.47
N ARG A 125 7.86 14.28 -1.08
CA ARG A 125 9.32 14.47 -1.05
C ARG A 125 9.90 14.61 -2.46
N ALA A 126 9.56 13.73 -3.39
CA ALA A 126 10.05 13.79 -4.77
C ALA A 126 9.75 15.14 -5.43
N ARG A 127 8.54 15.68 -5.23
CA ARG A 127 8.17 17.03 -5.72
C ARG A 127 9.05 18.14 -5.14
N ARG A 128 9.36 18.08 -3.84
CA ARG A 128 10.24 19.08 -3.19
C ARG A 128 11.66 19.02 -3.73
N VAL A 129 12.17 17.82 -4.00
CA VAL A 129 13.52 17.65 -4.57
C VAL A 129 13.56 18.10 -6.03
N ALA A 130 12.54 17.77 -6.83
CA ALA A 130 12.44 18.19 -8.23
C ALA A 130 12.24 19.70 -8.38
N GLY A 131 11.37 20.31 -7.57
CA GLY A 131 11.12 21.76 -7.58
C GLY A 131 12.25 22.61 -6.97
N GLY A 132 13.21 21.97 -6.29
CA GLY A 132 14.42 22.61 -5.78
C GLY A 132 15.59 22.59 -6.76
N ARG A 133 15.45 22.01 -7.97
CA ARG A 133 16.47 22.11 -9.02
C ARG A 133 16.37 23.50 -9.67
N PRO A 134 17.34 24.41 -9.47
CA PRO A 134 17.32 25.70 -10.13
C PRO A 134 17.45 25.51 -11.64
N ILE A 135 17.01 26.55 -12.35
CA ILE A 135 16.81 26.74 -13.80
C ILE A 135 18.11 26.60 -14.64
N LEU A 136 19.15 25.94 -14.13
CA LEU A 136 20.46 25.85 -14.77
C LEU A 136 20.50 24.96 -16.01
N GLU A 137 19.48 24.14 -16.25
CA GLU A 137 19.40 23.30 -17.46
C GLU A 137 18.62 23.97 -18.61
N LYS A 138 17.93 25.09 -18.35
CA LYS A 138 17.17 25.83 -19.38
C LYS A 138 17.97 26.93 -20.09
N ALA A 139 19.24 27.11 -19.74
CA ALA A 139 20.10 28.17 -20.29
C ALA A 139 21.22 27.66 -21.24
N SER A 140 21.21 26.37 -21.61
CA SER A 140 22.25 25.76 -22.47
C SER A 140 21.70 25.07 -23.72
N GLY A 141 20.55 25.51 -24.23
CA GLY A 141 19.97 25.05 -25.50
C GLY A 141 19.58 26.22 -26.38
#